data_AF-A0A928ISH7-F1
#
_entry.id   AF-A0A928ISH7-F1
#
_cell.length_a   1.000
_cell.length_b   1.000
_cell.length_c   1.000
_cell.angle_alpha   90.00
_cell.angle_beta   90.00
_cell.angle_gamma   90.00
#
_symmetry.space_group_name_H-M   'P 1'
#
loop_
_entity.id
_entity.type
_entity.pdbx_description
1 polymer ?
#
loop_
_entity_poly.entity_id
_entity_poly.type
_entity_poly.pdbx_seq_one_letter_code
_entity_poly.pdbx_strand_id
1 'polypeptide(L)'
;MIYPTPEQLSNEGKYNRYTLVIASAKCARAITDEYVEQRAVAEKLLASKDTDKSIASMIKKEIRDEKAVTTAVNRLNDGTYVISDETVPENTTM
;
A
#
# COMPACT_ATOMS: atom_id res chain seq x y z
N MET A 1 10.75 -12.23 5.18
CA MET A 1 9.56 -12.48 6.03
C MET A 1 8.77 -11.16 6.07
N ILE A 2 7.45 -11.21 5.99
CA ILE A 2 6.61 -9.99 6.04
C ILE A 2 6.46 -9.58 7.50
N TYR A 3 6.74 -8.31 7.80
CA TYR A 3 6.58 -7.71 9.11
C TYR A 3 5.79 -6.41 8.98
N PRO A 4 4.97 -6.05 9.98
CA PRO A 4 4.55 -6.84 11.14
C PRO A 4 3.84 -8.18 10.79
N THR A 5 3.78 -9.09 11.75
CA THR A 5 3.07 -10.38 11.57
C THR A 5 1.55 -10.16 11.53
N PRO A 6 0.76 -11.11 10.99
CA PRO A 6 -0.70 -10.99 10.99
C PRO A 6 -1.30 -10.79 12.39
N GLU A 7 -0.71 -11.39 13.43
CA GLU A 7 -1.15 -11.21 14.82
C GLU A 7 -0.96 -9.76 15.28
N GLN A 8 0.19 -9.15 14.96
CA GLN A 8 0.48 -7.76 15.29
C GLN A 8 -0.43 -6.80 14.50
N LEU A 9 -0.73 -7.14 13.24
CA LEU A 9 -1.62 -6.36 12.38
C LEU A 9 -3.10 -6.49 12.74
N SER A 10 -3.48 -7.51 13.53
CA SER A 10 -4.88 -7.80 13.88
C SER A 10 -5.54 -6.76 14.79
N ASN A 11 -4.79 -5.76 15.27
CA ASN A 11 -5.25 -4.70 16.17
C ASN A 11 -6.02 -5.29 17.37
N GLU A 12 -5.31 -6.06 18.20
CA GLU A 12 -5.86 -6.76 19.37
C GLU A 12 -7.00 -7.75 19.04
N GLY A 13 -6.93 -8.38 17.87
CA GLY A 13 -7.94 -9.34 17.41
C GLY A 13 -9.20 -8.70 16.82
N LYS A 14 -9.22 -7.37 16.63
CA LYS A 14 -10.29 -6.65 15.92
C LYS A 14 -10.53 -7.24 14.53
N TYR A 15 -9.47 -7.62 13.82
CA TYR A 15 -9.57 -8.20 12.49
C TYR A 15 -9.14 -9.66 12.47
N ASN A 16 -9.98 -10.52 11.91
CA ASN A 16 -9.58 -11.92 11.66
C ASN A 16 -8.51 -12.00 10.56
N ARG A 17 -7.74 -13.09 10.54
CA ARG A 17 -6.62 -13.31 9.61
C ARG A 17 -7.04 -13.21 8.14
N TYR A 18 -8.24 -13.67 7.78
CA TYR A 18 -8.74 -13.62 6.40
C TYR A 18 -8.99 -12.19 5.93
N THR A 19 -9.55 -11.36 6.81
CA THR A 19 -9.80 -9.92 6.57
C THR A 19 -8.49 -9.20 6.31
N LEU A 20 -7.47 -9.46 7.13
CA LEU A 20 -6.14 -8.87 6.96
C LEU A 20 -5.48 -9.27 5.64
N VAL A 21 -5.61 -10.55 5.24
CA VAL A 21 -5.08 -11.04 3.96
C VAL A 21 -5.77 -10.36 2.78
N ILE A 22 -7.10 -10.27 2.81
CA ILE A 22 -7.89 -9.63 1.75
C ILE A 22 -7.56 -8.14 1.67
N ALA A 23 -7.51 -7.45 2.81
CA ALA A 23 -7.17 -6.03 2.88
C ALA A 23 -5.76 -5.78 2.32
N SER A 24 -4.77 -6.56 2.76
CA SER A 24 -3.39 -6.46 2.28
C SER A 24 -3.30 -6.71 0.77
N ALA A 25 -4.03 -7.68 0.24
CA ALA A 25 -4.06 -7.97 -1.20
C ALA A 25 -4.71 -6.85 -2.03
N LYS A 26 -5.79 -6.23 -1.53
CA LYS A 26 -6.43 -5.06 -2.16
C LYS A 26 -5.48 -3.85 -2.17
N CYS A 27 -4.84 -3.58 -1.03
CA CYS A 27 -3.86 -2.49 -0.90
C CYS A 27 -2.66 -2.70 -1.83
N ALA A 28 -2.15 -3.92 -1.93
CA ALA A 28 -1.03 -4.24 -2.83
C ALA A 28 -1.39 -4.04 -4.31
N ARG A 29 -2.65 -4.33 -4.71
CA ARG A 29 -3.14 -4.00 -6.06
C ARG A 29 -3.15 -2.49 -6.29
N ALA A 30 -3.71 -1.71 -5.36
CA ALA A 30 -3.74 -0.25 -5.46
C ALA A 30 -2.32 0.36 -5.59
N ILE A 31 -1.34 -0.15 -4.85
CA ILE A 31 0.06 0.27 -4.95
C ILE A 31 0.66 -0.06 -6.33
N THR A 32 0.30 -1.21 -6.90
CA THR A 32 0.75 -1.61 -8.24
C THR A 32 0.13 -0.71 -9.31
N ASP A 33 -1.14 -0.35 -9.16
CA ASP A 33 -1.81 0.59 -10.06
C ASP A 33 -1.15 1.98 -9.99
N GLU A 34 -0.85 2.46 -8.77
CA GLU A 34 -0.13 3.72 -8.54
C GLU A 34 1.26 3.71 -9.22
N TYR A 35 1.99 2.58 -9.16
CA TYR A 35 3.27 2.41 -9.86
C TYR A 35 3.11 2.57 -11.37
N VAL A 36 2.13 1.89 -11.96
CA VAL A 36 1.88 1.90 -13.41
C VAL A 36 1.50 3.30 -13.89
N GLU A 37 0.65 4.00 -13.12
CA GLU A 37 0.25 5.38 -13.42
C GLU A 37 1.46 6.33 -13.37
N GLN A 38 2.26 6.30 -12.28
CA GLN A 38 3.46 7.13 -12.16
C GLN A 38 4.46 6.86 -13.29
N ARG A 39 4.62 5.59 -13.67
CA ARG A 39 5.49 5.20 -14.76
C ARG A 39 4.99 5.73 -16.11
N ALA A 40 3.70 5.61 -16.40
CA ALA A 40 3.11 6.12 -17.64
C ALA A 40 3.27 7.65 -17.76
N VAL A 41 3.08 8.38 -16.66
CA VAL A 41 3.32 9.83 -16.61
C VAL A 41 4.80 10.15 -16.85
N ALA A 42 5.71 9.44 -16.19
CA ALA A 42 7.14 9.60 -16.35
C ALA A 42 7.61 9.33 -17.80
N GLU A 43 7.09 8.28 -18.44
CA GLU A 43 7.39 7.94 -19.84
C GLU A 43 6.89 9.05 -20.80
N LYS A 44 5.72 9.64 -20.53
CA LYS A 44 5.18 10.75 -21.32
C LYS A 44 6.02 12.02 -21.20
N LEU A 45 6.48 12.37 -20.00
CA LEU A 45 7.34 13.54 -19.77
C LEU A 45 8.70 13.40 -20.45
N LEU A 46 9.27 12.19 -20.43
CA LEU A 46 10.53 11.91 -21.11
C LEU A 46 10.37 12.00 -22.65
N ALA A 47 9.27 11.45 -23.18
CA ALA A 47 8.98 11.48 -24.62
C ALA A 47 8.73 12.91 -25.15
N SER A 48 8.13 13.77 -24.33
CA SER A 48 7.91 15.20 -24.66
C SER A 48 9.15 16.07 -24.49
N LYS A 49 10.24 15.53 -23.91
CA LYS A 49 11.47 16.27 -23.54
C LYS A 49 11.21 17.37 -22.50
N ASP A 50 10.13 17.25 -21.73
CA ASP A 50 9.83 18.15 -20.61
C ASP A 50 10.72 17.86 -19.38
N THR A 51 11.47 16.75 -19.40
CA THR A 51 12.41 16.38 -18.34
C THR A 51 13.60 15.57 -18.85
N ASP A 52 14.76 15.78 -18.23
CA ASP A 52 15.98 14.98 -18.43
C ASP A 52 16.21 13.97 -17.29
N LYS A 53 15.27 13.89 -16.34
CA LYS A 53 15.37 12.97 -15.20
C LYS A 53 15.07 11.54 -15.62
N SER A 54 15.69 10.57 -14.95
CA SER A 54 15.40 9.15 -15.19
C SER A 54 14.01 8.79 -14.65
N ILE A 55 13.32 7.86 -15.32
CA ILE A 55 12.00 7.34 -14.88
C ILE A 55 12.04 6.87 -13.42
N ALA A 56 13.11 6.17 -13.04
CA ALA A 56 13.28 5.68 -11.68
C ALA A 56 13.29 6.81 -10.63
N SER A 57 13.80 8.00 -10.97
CA SER A 57 13.84 9.16 -10.06
C SER A 57 12.51 9.89 -9.93
N MET A 58 11.57 9.65 -10.85
CA MET A 58 10.23 10.26 -10.86
C MET A 58 9.17 9.41 -10.15
N ILE A 59 9.46 8.13 -9.91
CA ILE A 59 8.57 7.20 -9.20
C ILE A 59 8.94 7.17 -7.72
N LYS A 60 7.93 7.14 -6.84
CA LYS A 60 8.14 7.04 -5.39
C LYS A 60 8.97 5.80 -5.04
N LYS A 61 10.04 5.98 -4.26
CA LYS A 61 10.99 4.93 -3.89
C LYS A 61 10.30 3.73 -3.24
N GLU A 62 9.37 3.99 -2.31
CA GLU A 62 8.61 2.97 -1.56
C GLU A 62 7.67 2.10 -2.43
N ILE A 63 7.36 2.56 -3.65
CA ILE A 63 6.52 1.85 -4.61
C ILE A 63 7.40 1.14 -5.65
N ARG A 64 8.57 1.71 -5.96
CA ARG A 64 9.53 1.19 -6.94
C ARG A 64 10.39 0.04 -6.39
N ASP A 65 10.92 0.20 -5.17
CA ASP A 65 11.97 -0.67 -4.63
C ASP A 65 11.41 -1.79 -3.74
N GLU A 66 10.29 -1.53 -3.07
CA GLU A 66 9.68 -2.47 -2.13
C GLU A 66 8.61 -3.34 -2.82
N LYS A 67 8.40 -4.54 -2.29
CA LYS A 67 7.28 -5.37 -2.73
C LYS A 67 5.97 -4.68 -2.34
N ALA A 68 5.02 -4.59 -3.28
CA ALA A 68 3.72 -3.97 -3.03
C ALA A 68 3.00 -4.52 -1.78
N VAL A 69 3.15 -5.82 -1.49
CA VAL A 69 2.60 -6.46 -0.28
C VAL A 69 3.28 -5.97 1.00
N THR A 70 4.60 -5.74 0.98
CA THR A 70 5.33 -5.17 2.13
C THR A 70 4.85 -3.75 2.40
N THR A 71 4.77 -2.93 1.36
CA THR A 71 4.29 -1.55 1.46
C THR A 71 2.82 -1.51 1.92
N ALA A 72 1.98 -2.43 1.45
CA ALA A 72 0.59 -2.56 1.89
C ALA A 72 0.48 -2.87 3.38
N VAL A 73 1.25 -3.83 3.88
CA VAL A 73 1.24 -4.23 5.30
C VAL A 73 1.76 -3.08 6.18
N ASN A 74 2.80 -2.37 5.75
CA ASN A 74 3.29 -1.19 6.46
C ASN A 74 2.23 -0.08 6.51
N ARG A 75 1.60 0.24 5.37
CA ARG A 75 0.54 1.25 5.28
C ARG A 75 -0.71 0.88 6.08
N LEU A 76 -1.01 -0.42 6.24
CA LEU A 76 -2.08 -0.88 7.14
C LEU A 76 -1.70 -0.73 8.61
N ASN A 77 -0.43 -0.98 8.94
CA ASN A 77 0.07 -0.89 10.31
C ASN A 77 0.22 0.56 10.81
N ASP A 78 0.66 1.48 9.96
CA ASP A 78 0.81 2.90 10.31
C ASP A 78 -0.50 3.70 10.20
N GLY A 79 -1.57 3.08 9.72
CA GLY A 79 -2.90 3.69 9.58
C GLY A 79 -3.11 4.50 8.29
N THR A 80 -2.13 4.52 7.37
CA THR A 80 -2.29 5.12 6.03
C THR A 80 -3.42 4.46 5.25
N TYR A 81 -3.57 3.14 5.41
CA TYR A 81 -4.70 2.37 4.92
C TYR A 81 -5.54 1.86 6.09
N VAL A 82 -6.85 2.01 5.94
CA VAL A 82 -7.82 1.56 6.93
C VAL A 82 -8.77 0.56 6.29
N ILE A 83 -9.03 -0.52 7.01
CA ILE A 83 -10.06 -1.49 6.64
C ILE A 83 -11.41 -0.87 6.99
N SER A 84 -12.13 -0.40 5.98
CA SER A 84 -13.52 0.01 6.14
C SER A 84 -14.39 -1.23 6.16
N ASP A 85 -14.95 -1.54 7.33
CA ASP A 85 -15.88 -2.64 7.54
C ASP A 85 -17.02 -2.17 8.42
N GLU A 86 -18.20 -1.98 7.84
CA GLU A 86 -19.42 -1.60 8.55
C GLU A 86 -19.91 -2.69 9.52
N THR A 87 -19.36 -3.91 9.42
CA THR A 87 -19.74 -5.07 10.24
C THR A 87 -18.82 -5.30 11.45
N VAL A 88 -17.73 -4.53 11.57
CA VAL A 88 -16.82 -4.59 12.72
C VAL A 88 -17.16 -3.47 13.69
N PRO A 89 -17.63 -3.75 14.91
CA PRO A 89 -17.99 -2.70 15.87
C PRO A 89 -16.78 -1.79 16.15
N GLU A 90 -17.00 -0.48 16.07
CA GLU A 90 -16.04 0.49 16.56
C GLU A 90 -15.87 0.26 18.06
N ASN A 91 -14.68 -0.18 18.48
CA ASN A 91 -14.32 -0.15 19.89
C ASN A 91 -14.31 1.33 20.32
N THR A 92 -15.41 1.76 20.93
CA THR A 92 -15.50 3.02 21.67
C THR A 92 -14.42 2.96 22.75
N THR A 93 -13.36 3.75 22.57
CA THR A 93 -12.33 3.94 23.59
C THR A 93 -13.00 4.55 24.82
N MET A 94 -12.96 3.83 25.95
CA MET A 94 -13.21 4.39 27.29
C MET A 94 -11.95 5.10 27.79
#